data_AF-A0A7C7BYB7-F1
#
_entry.id   AF-A0A7C7BYB7-F1
#
_cell.length_a   1.000
_cell.length_b   1.000
_cell.length_c   1.000
_cell.angle_alpha   90.00
_cell.angle_beta   90.00
_cell.angle_gamma   90.00
#
_symmetry.space_group_name_H-M   'P 1'
#
loop_
_entity.id
_entity.type
_entity.pdbx_description
1 polymer ?
#
loop_
_entity_poly.entity_id
_entity_poly.type
_entity_poly.pdbx_seq_one_letter_code
_entity_poly.pdbx_strand_id
1 'polypeptide(L)'
;MDRRTLLKVMLNGIVMPVVPLKIAKAYADKGRRLLLVELSGANDGLNTVVPITDHRYRELRPNIGLKPSEVFDIGGGFALHSAIKSLDHMWQDGELAIVQGLGYPGANRSHFKSIALWETGGDGNRSRRTGWLTDDIESMNASAELDAHGISLDGGMGVFVSPGGLWLSMASAQEFSRLSSQVIKKTTSDNAALNMLLDRWNTLNSSMEKISRKLSRKSQINFRVRGRKLAAQLGTAAQLIHAGIDAPVIKVQLDGFDTHEGQPGRHRRLLRELGRSLGDFRNGMKRIGQW
;
A
#
# COMPACT_ATOMS: atom_id res chain seq x y z
N MET A 1 -6.96 13.14 11.09
CA MET A 1 -8.22 12.60 11.67
C MET A 1 -7.79 11.87 12.92
N ASP A 2 -8.24 12.30 14.10
CA ASP A 2 -7.79 11.73 15.38
C ASP A 2 -8.14 10.23 15.44
N ARG A 3 -7.20 9.39 15.90
CA ARG A 3 -7.39 7.95 16.18
C ARG A 3 -8.68 7.72 16.96
N ARG A 4 -8.98 8.57 17.94
CA ARG A 4 -10.20 8.46 18.76
C ARG A 4 -11.46 8.65 17.92
N THR A 5 -11.43 9.56 16.94
CA THR A 5 -12.56 9.79 16.02
C THR A 5 -12.75 8.64 15.05
N LEU A 6 -11.66 8.08 14.49
CA LEU A 6 -11.74 6.89 13.63
C LEU A 6 -12.33 5.68 14.37
N LEU A 7 -11.84 5.40 15.58
CA LEU A 7 -12.28 4.25 16.39
C LEU A 7 -13.72 4.42 16.90
N LYS A 8 -14.13 5.63 17.28
CA LYS A 8 -15.54 5.91 17.65
C LYS A 8 -16.50 5.72 16.48
N VAL A 9 -16.08 6.05 15.26
CA VAL A 9 -16.87 5.80 14.04
C VAL A 9 -16.98 4.29 13.76
N MET A 10 -15.94 3.50 14.07
CA MET A 10 -15.96 2.04 13.90
C MET A 10 -16.76 1.29 14.97
N LEU A 11 -16.78 1.78 16.23
CA LEU A 11 -17.49 1.16 17.36
C LEU A 11 -19.02 1.26 17.28
N ASN A 12 -19.57 2.20 16.50
CA ASN A 12 -21.02 2.41 16.38
C ASN A 12 -21.72 1.43 15.41
N GLY A 13 -21.17 0.23 15.19
CA GLY A 13 -21.88 -0.90 14.56
C GLY A 13 -22.20 -0.74 13.07
N ILE A 14 -21.92 0.40 12.45
CA ILE A 14 -22.06 0.59 11.01
C ILE A 14 -20.72 0.21 10.36
N VAL A 15 -20.53 -1.10 10.14
CA VAL A 15 -19.62 -1.59 9.08
C VAL A 15 -20.33 -1.36 7.74
N MET A 16 -20.57 -0.09 7.42
CA MET A 16 -20.70 0.28 6.02
C MET A 16 -19.33 0.03 5.39
N PRO A 17 -19.24 -0.47 4.15
CA PRO A 17 -18.01 -0.37 3.39
C PRO A 17 -17.78 1.13 3.15
N VAL A 18 -17.19 1.85 4.11
CA VAL A 18 -16.92 3.30 3.99
C VAL A 18 -15.62 3.56 3.23
N VAL A 19 -15.05 2.53 2.60
CA VAL A 19 -13.77 2.62 1.91
C VAL A 19 -13.89 3.03 0.43
N PRO A 20 -15.00 2.87 -0.32
CA PRO A 20 -15.06 3.34 -1.70
C PRO A 20 -15.74 4.73 -1.85
N LEU A 21 -15.78 5.56 -0.80
CA LEU A 21 -16.28 6.96 -0.90
C LEU A 21 -15.30 7.99 -0.29
N LYS A 22 -14.13 7.53 0.16
CA LYS A 22 -13.21 8.34 0.98
C LYS A 22 -11.85 8.54 0.34
N ILE A 23 -11.34 7.63 -0.50
CA ILE A 23 -9.99 7.78 -1.05
C ILE A 23 -10.04 8.85 -2.15
N ALA A 24 -10.94 8.65 -3.11
CA ALA A 24 -11.23 9.61 -4.18
C ALA A 24 -11.52 11.01 -3.63
N LYS A 25 -12.47 11.10 -2.71
CA LYS A 25 -12.89 12.37 -2.10
C LYS A 25 -11.78 13.03 -1.27
N ALA A 26 -11.02 12.27 -0.47
CA ALA A 26 -9.92 12.83 0.31
C ALA A 26 -8.80 13.38 -0.58
N TYR A 27 -8.55 12.73 -1.72
CA TYR A 27 -7.63 13.24 -2.71
C TYR A 27 -8.16 14.53 -3.36
N ALA A 28 -9.39 14.53 -3.86
CA ALA A 28 -9.98 15.70 -4.52
C ALA A 28 -10.09 16.93 -3.58
N ASP A 29 -10.54 16.74 -2.34
CA ASP A 29 -10.83 17.84 -1.41
C ASP A 29 -9.58 18.37 -0.67
N LYS A 30 -8.57 17.49 -0.47
CA LYS A 30 -7.44 17.75 0.45
C LYS A 30 -6.07 17.36 -0.11
N GLY A 31 -5.99 16.84 -1.34
CA GLY A 31 -4.75 16.32 -1.93
C GLY A 31 -4.16 15.12 -1.19
N ARG A 32 -4.96 14.44 -0.35
CA ARG A 32 -4.47 13.31 0.46
C ARG A 32 -4.33 12.06 -0.39
N ARG A 33 -3.15 11.46 -0.33
CA ARG A 33 -2.80 10.23 -1.05
C ARG A 33 -2.87 9.03 -0.12
N LEU A 34 -3.18 7.86 -0.68
CA LEU A 34 -3.08 6.58 0.00
C LEU A 34 -1.77 5.89 -0.39
N LEU A 35 -0.88 5.67 0.59
CA LEU A 35 0.26 4.78 0.43
C LEU A 35 -0.11 3.40 0.99
N LEU A 36 -0.32 2.43 0.10
CA LEU A 36 -0.63 1.05 0.45
C LEU A 36 0.67 0.26 0.61
N VAL A 37 0.90 -0.29 1.80
CA VAL A 37 2.07 -1.12 2.11
C VAL A 37 1.60 -2.56 2.29
N GLU A 38 1.92 -3.42 1.32
CA GLU A 38 1.56 -4.83 1.36
C GLU A 38 2.65 -5.66 2.09
N LEU A 39 2.23 -6.52 3.02
CA LEU A 39 3.11 -7.49 3.68
C LEU A 39 2.89 -8.87 3.06
N SER A 40 3.66 -9.18 2.01
CA SER A 40 3.41 -10.32 1.14
C SER A 40 4.02 -11.62 1.66
N GLY A 41 3.24 -12.71 1.60
CA GLY A 41 3.62 -14.03 2.07
C GLY A 41 2.94 -14.49 3.37
N ALA A 42 1.76 -13.96 3.72
CA ALA A 42 1.04 -14.30 4.95
C ALA A 42 1.77 -13.90 6.24
N ASN A 43 1.93 -12.59 6.44
CA ASN A 43 2.45 -12.06 7.69
C ASN A 43 1.72 -12.63 8.91
N ASP A 44 2.50 -13.10 9.89
CA ASP A 44 2.01 -13.56 11.17
C ASP A 44 1.50 -12.39 12.02
N GLY A 45 0.19 -12.12 11.91
CA GLY A 45 -0.47 -11.04 12.63
C GLY A 45 -0.36 -11.19 14.15
N LEU A 46 -0.34 -12.42 14.69
CA LEU A 46 -0.30 -12.68 16.12
C LEU A 46 1.09 -12.54 16.74
N ASN A 47 2.16 -12.57 15.94
CA ASN A 47 3.50 -12.11 16.36
C ASN A 47 3.81 -10.69 15.88
N THR A 48 2.85 -10.00 15.24
CA THR A 48 2.97 -8.57 14.92
C THR A 48 2.26 -7.74 15.99
N VAL A 49 0.98 -8.07 16.23
CA VAL A 49 0.10 -7.53 17.27
C VAL A 49 -0.24 -8.69 18.20
N VAL A 50 0.43 -8.71 19.35
CA VAL A 50 0.52 -9.86 20.25
C VAL A 50 -0.51 -9.70 21.37
N PRO A 51 -1.47 -10.62 21.53
CA PRO A 51 -2.37 -10.64 22.69
C PRO A 51 -1.61 -11.16 23.93
N ILE A 52 -0.67 -10.36 24.44
CA ILE A 52 0.36 -10.79 25.41
C ILE A 52 -0.22 -11.22 26.76
N THR A 53 -1.43 -10.77 27.11
CA THR A 53 -2.14 -11.13 28.34
C THR A 53 -3.02 -12.37 28.20
N ASP A 54 -3.30 -12.85 26.98
CA ASP A 54 -4.08 -14.07 26.76
C ASP A 54 -3.18 -15.31 26.92
N HIS A 55 -3.46 -16.15 27.92
CA HIS A 55 -2.68 -17.36 28.18
C HIS A 55 -2.63 -18.31 26.98
N ARG A 56 -3.73 -18.38 26.20
CA ARG A 56 -3.85 -19.24 25.02
C ARG A 56 -2.83 -18.88 23.95
N TYR A 57 -2.37 -17.62 23.88
CA TYR A 57 -1.33 -17.22 22.94
C TYR A 57 -0.05 -18.05 23.11
N ARG A 58 0.37 -18.29 24.35
CA ARG A 58 1.59 -19.08 24.62
C ARG A 58 1.33 -20.57 24.45
N GLU A 59 0.18 -21.05 24.92
CA GLU A 59 -0.21 -22.46 24.79
C GLU A 59 -0.33 -22.91 23.33
N LEU A 60 -0.93 -22.08 22.48
CA LEU A 60 -1.12 -22.37 21.05
C LEU A 60 0.14 -22.09 20.21
N ARG A 61 1.19 -21.49 20.79
CA ARG A 61 2.41 -21.09 20.08
C ARG A 61 3.68 -21.46 20.84
N PRO A 62 3.86 -22.72 21.27
CA PRO A 62 4.95 -23.11 22.15
C PRO A 62 6.34 -22.81 21.58
N ASN A 63 6.50 -22.84 20.25
CA ASN A 63 7.79 -22.66 19.57
C ASN A 63 8.03 -21.24 19.06
N ILE A 64 6.98 -20.43 18.90
CA ILE A 64 7.05 -19.12 18.23
C ILE A 64 6.45 -17.98 19.05
N GLY A 65 5.86 -18.26 20.21
CA GLY A 65 5.31 -17.27 21.12
C GLY A 65 6.39 -16.34 21.66
N LEU A 66 6.12 -15.04 21.64
CA LEU A 66 7.08 -14.02 22.08
C LEU A 66 7.12 -13.88 23.60
N LYS A 67 8.32 -13.63 24.13
CA LYS A 67 8.54 -13.31 25.55
C LYS A 67 8.23 -11.83 25.83
N PRO A 68 7.98 -11.44 27.09
CA PRO A 68 7.77 -10.03 27.46
C PRO A 68 8.91 -9.08 27.00
N SER A 69 10.16 -9.55 26.98
CA SER A 69 11.31 -8.78 26.50
C SER A 69 11.35 -8.58 24.97
N GLU A 70 10.52 -9.31 24.23
CA GLU A 70 10.48 -9.29 22.75
C GLU A 70 9.31 -8.46 22.20
N VAL A 71 8.55 -7.81 23.09
CA VAL A 71 7.39 -6.99 22.76
C VAL A 71 7.43 -5.65 23.50
N PHE A 72 6.61 -4.69 23.08
CA PHE A 72 6.32 -3.47 23.83
C PHE A 72 4.82 -3.25 23.90
N ASP A 73 4.32 -2.91 25.08
CA ASP A 73 2.90 -2.76 25.36
C ASP A 73 2.31 -1.57 24.60
N ILE A 74 1.14 -1.78 24.00
CA ILE A 74 0.34 -0.73 23.34
C ILE A 74 -1.02 -0.51 24.03
N GLY A 75 -1.26 -1.19 25.16
CA GLY A 75 -2.47 -1.12 25.96
C GLY A 75 -3.54 -2.12 25.54
N GLY A 76 -4.56 -2.28 26.39
CA GLY A 76 -5.72 -3.14 26.12
C GLY A 76 -5.41 -4.64 26.04
N GLY A 77 -4.31 -5.08 26.67
CA GLY A 77 -3.85 -6.48 26.63
C GLY A 77 -3.06 -6.86 25.38
N PHE A 78 -2.74 -5.89 24.52
CA PHE A 78 -1.97 -6.09 23.29
C PHE A 78 -0.59 -5.45 23.37
N ALA A 79 0.38 -6.08 22.71
CA ALA A 79 1.73 -5.57 22.55
C ALA A 79 2.15 -5.66 21.08
N LEU A 80 3.11 -4.83 20.66
CA LEU A 80 3.74 -4.94 19.35
C LEU A 80 5.09 -5.64 19.47
N HIS A 81 5.50 -6.36 18.43
CA HIS A 81 6.83 -6.97 18.40
C HIS A 81 7.93 -5.89 18.49
N SER A 82 8.91 -6.07 19.37
CA SER A 82 10.05 -5.17 19.57
C SER A 82 10.84 -4.81 18.31
N ALA A 83 10.78 -5.63 17.26
CA ALA A 83 11.39 -5.34 15.96
C ALA A 83 10.79 -4.09 15.29
N ILE A 84 9.51 -3.79 15.56
CA ILE A 84 8.79 -2.65 14.99
C ILE A 84 8.79 -1.42 15.92
N LYS A 85 9.62 -1.43 16.98
CA LYS A 85 9.68 -0.36 18.00
C LYS A 85 9.95 1.04 17.44
N SER A 86 10.53 1.16 16.25
CA SER A 86 10.67 2.46 15.58
C SER A 86 9.35 3.14 15.24
N LEU A 87 8.22 2.42 15.30
CA LEU A 87 6.87 2.99 15.15
C LEU A 87 6.24 3.42 16.49
N ASP A 88 6.91 3.23 17.63
CA ASP A 88 6.36 3.62 18.94
C ASP A 88 5.99 5.10 18.98
N HIS A 89 6.85 6.00 18.45
CA HIS A 89 6.50 7.42 18.34
C HIS A 89 5.23 7.65 17.51
N MET A 90 5.00 6.91 16.42
CA MET A 90 3.76 7.04 15.64
C MET A 90 2.53 6.59 16.44
N TRP A 91 2.69 5.58 17.30
CA TRP A 91 1.64 5.15 18.22
C TRP A 91 1.34 6.22 19.28
N GLN A 92 2.38 6.74 19.94
CA GLN A 92 2.24 7.79 20.97
C GLN A 92 1.66 9.09 20.40
N ASP A 93 2.08 9.47 19.18
CA ASP A 93 1.59 10.66 18.47
C ASP A 93 0.15 10.49 17.94
N GLY A 94 -0.47 9.31 18.10
CA GLY A 94 -1.83 9.04 17.62
C GLY A 94 -1.94 8.90 16.09
N GLU A 95 -0.82 8.71 15.41
CA GLU A 95 -0.72 8.59 13.95
C GLU A 95 -0.75 7.13 13.46
N LEU A 96 -0.68 6.17 14.38
CA LEU A 96 -0.83 4.74 14.10
C LEU A 96 -2.14 4.20 14.71
N ALA A 97 -2.88 3.44 13.91
CA ALA A 97 -4.05 2.70 14.35
C ALA A 97 -3.95 1.24 13.88
N ILE A 98 -4.45 0.33 14.70
CA ILE A 98 -4.50 -1.10 14.41
C ILE A 98 -5.97 -1.50 14.38
N VAL A 99 -6.39 -2.11 13.27
CA VAL A 99 -7.73 -2.66 13.11
C VAL A 99 -7.60 -4.18 13.03
N GLN A 100 -8.13 -4.87 14.03
CA GLN A 100 -8.13 -6.33 14.10
C GLN A 100 -9.46 -6.89 13.60
N GLY A 101 -9.49 -8.19 13.32
CA GLY A 101 -10.70 -8.88 12.86
C GLY A 101 -11.10 -8.58 11.41
N LEU A 102 -10.18 -8.04 10.60
CA LEU A 102 -10.38 -7.85 9.17
C LEU A 102 -9.98 -9.10 8.41
N GLY A 103 -10.88 -9.59 7.56
CA GLY A 103 -10.67 -10.77 6.73
C GLY A 103 -11.95 -11.12 5.97
N TYR A 104 -11.94 -12.28 5.31
CA TYR A 104 -13.10 -12.86 4.65
C TYR A 104 -13.49 -14.19 5.34
N PRO A 105 -14.76 -14.62 5.30
CA PRO A 105 -15.19 -15.87 5.92
C PRO A 105 -14.59 -17.09 5.22
N GLY A 106 -14.37 -18.18 5.95
CA GLY A 106 -13.83 -19.41 5.37
C GLY A 106 -12.38 -19.27 4.90
N ALA A 107 -11.45 -19.05 5.85
CA ALA A 107 -10.04 -18.84 5.57
C ALA A 107 -9.47 -19.87 4.57
N ASN A 108 -8.88 -19.37 3.48
CA ASN A 108 -8.34 -20.23 2.44
C ASN A 108 -6.85 -20.54 2.70
N ARG A 109 -6.47 -21.81 2.56
CA ARG A 109 -5.08 -22.25 2.78
C ARG A 109 -4.17 -22.06 1.55
N SER A 110 -4.74 -21.72 0.39
CA SER A 110 -3.97 -21.40 -0.82
C SER A 110 -3.60 -19.93 -0.82
N HIS A 111 -2.29 -19.64 -0.84
CA HIS A 111 -1.78 -18.28 -0.96
C HIS A 111 -2.35 -17.55 -2.19
N PHE A 112 -2.32 -18.19 -3.37
CA PHE A 112 -2.83 -17.59 -4.61
C PHE A 112 -4.30 -17.21 -4.51
N LYS A 113 -5.13 -18.10 -3.96
CA LYS A 113 -6.56 -17.84 -3.82
C LYS A 113 -6.83 -16.76 -2.79
N SER A 114 -6.13 -16.79 -1.65
CA SER A 114 -6.23 -15.79 -0.59
C SER A 114 -5.86 -14.40 -1.06
N ILE A 115 -4.77 -14.28 -1.82
CA ILE A 115 -4.32 -13.03 -2.42
C ILE A 115 -5.39 -12.50 -3.39
N ALA A 116 -5.86 -13.33 -4.33
CA ALA A 116 -6.89 -12.91 -5.28
C ALA A 116 -8.20 -12.47 -4.59
N LEU A 117 -8.63 -13.16 -3.52
CA LEU A 117 -9.79 -12.77 -2.74
C LEU A 117 -9.59 -11.43 -2.04
N TRP A 118 -8.45 -11.21 -1.39
CA TRP A 118 -8.17 -9.97 -0.68
C TRP A 118 -7.97 -8.78 -1.64
N GLU A 119 -7.19 -8.95 -2.72
CA GLU A 119 -6.92 -7.88 -3.69
C GLU A 119 -8.17 -7.37 -4.38
N THR A 120 -9.14 -8.27 -4.60
CA THR A 120 -10.40 -7.95 -5.29
C THR A 120 -11.57 -7.66 -4.34
N GLY A 121 -11.37 -7.79 -3.02
CA GLY A 121 -12.47 -7.65 -2.04
C GLY A 121 -13.57 -8.70 -2.23
N GLY A 122 -13.19 -9.95 -2.50
CA GLY A 122 -14.07 -11.10 -2.64
C GLY A 122 -14.78 -11.50 -1.33
N ASP A 123 -15.74 -12.41 -1.44
CA ASP A 123 -16.61 -12.87 -0.33
C ASP A 123 -16.04 -14.07 0.45
N GLY A 124 -14.80 -14.47 0.16
CA GLY A 124 -14.16 -15.68 0.67
C GLY A 124 -14.27 -16.91 -0.24
N ASN A 125 -15.21 -16.91 -1.18
CA ASN A 125 -15.37 -17.99 -2.18
C ASN A 125 -14.96 -17.53 -3.58
N ARG A 126 -15.43 -16.36 -4.00
CA ARG A 126 -15.22 -15.81 -5.35
C ARG A 126 -14.46 -14.50 -5.28
N SER A 127 -13.39 -14.41 -6.06
CA SER A 127 -12.71 -13.15 -6.33
C SER A 127 -13.57 -12.31 -7.29
N ARG A 128 -13.47 -10.99 -7.18
CA ARG A 128 -14.08 -10.09 -8.16
C ARG A 128 -13.16 -9.96 -9.38
N ARG A 129 -13.65 -9.27 -10.41
CA ARG A 129 -12.88 -9.01 -11.65
C ARG A 129 -11.94 -7.81 -11.50
N THR A 130 -12.24 -6.93 -10.55
CA THR A 130 -11.53 -5.67 -10.31
C THR A 130 -11.00 -5.62 -8.89
N GLY A 131 -9.96 -4.83 -8.67
CA GLY A 131 -9.44 -4.53 -7.35
C GLY A 131 -10.44 -3.75 -6.51
N TRP A 132 -10.42 -3.94 -5.18
CA TRP A 132 -11.47 -3.37 -4.32
C TRP A 132 -11.51 -1.83 -4.28
N LEU A 133 -10.45 -1.16 -4.73
CA LEU A 133 -10.35 0.31 -4.75
C LEU A 133 -10.54 0.92 -6.15
N THR A 134 -10.52 0.12 -7.21
CA THR A 134 -10.41 0.67 -8.57
C THR A 134 -11.65 1.44 -8.96
N ASP A 135 -12.83 0.92 -8.61
CA ASP A 135 -14.11 1.54 -8.95
C ASP A 135 -14.28 2.92 -8.28
N ASP A 136 -13.81 3.10 -7.04
CA ASP A 136 -13.84 4.40 -6.33
C ASP A 136 -12.96 5.43 -7.04
N ILE A 137 -11.70 5.06 -7.33
CA ILE A 137 -10.74 5.97 -7.97
C ILE A 137 -11.14 6.30 -9.42
N GLU A 138 -11.66 5.34 -10.17
CA GLU A 138 -12.13 5.57 -11.54
C GLU A 138 -13.40 6.42 -11.61
N SER A 139 -14.21 6.42 -10.54
CA SER A 139 -15.38 7.28 -10.41
C SER A 139 -15.05 8.73 -10.05
N MET A 140 -13.76 9.05 -9.79
CA MET A 140 -13.33 10.43 -9.58
C MET A 140 -13.64 11.27 -10.81
N ASN A 141 -14.38 12.37 -10.62
CA ASN A 141 -14.74 13.30 -11.70
C ASN A 141 -13.50 13.63 -12.56
N ALA A 142 -13.65 13.49 -13.87
CA ALA A 142 -12.63 13.72 -14.91
C ALA A 142 -11.99 15.13 -14.90
N SER A 143 -12.44 16.03 -14.02
CA SER A 143 -11.83 17.35 -13.78
C SER A 143 -10.50 17.29 -13.03
N ALA A 144 -10.16 16.17 -12.38
CA ALA A 144 -8.80 15.95 -11.90
C ALA A 144 -7.97 15.39 -13.06
N GLU A 145 -7.11 16.22 -13.67
CA GLU A 145 -6.06 15.72 -14.57
C GLU A 145 -5.06 14.87 -13.76
N LEU A 146 -5.41 13.61 -13.50
CA LEU A 146 -4.50 12.67 -12.85
C LEU A 146 -3.38 12.30 -13.82
N ASP A 147 -2.15 12.20 -13.31
CA ASP A 147 -1.04 11.59 -14.04
C ASP A 147 -1.19 10.06 -14.06
N ALA A 148 -1.82 9.48 -13.05
CA ALA A 148 -2.20 8.07 -12.97
C ALA A 148 -3.30 7.87 -11.91
N HIS A 149 -4.14 6.85 -12.08
CA HIS A 149 -5.12 6.45 -11.06
C HIS A 149 -4.42 5.78 -9.87
N GLY A 150 -3.33 5.07 -10.14
CA GLY A 150 -2.43 4.56 -9.12
C GLY A 150 -1.11 4.07 -9.70
N ILE A 151 -0.09 4.02 -8.84
CA ILE A 151 1.27 3.60 -9.20
C ILE A 151 1.73 2.51 -8.24
N SER A 152 2.04 1.34 -8.78
CA SER A 152 2.62 0.21 -8.06
C SER A 152 4.14 0.22 -8.24
N LEU A 153 4.87 0.09 -7.13
CA LEU A 153 6.33 0.10 -7.09
C LEU A 153 6.94 -1.27 -6.80
N ASP A 154 6.11 -2.32 -6.71
CA ASP A 154 6.52 -3.71 -6.53
C ASP A 154 6.51 -4.53 -7.84
N GLY A 155 6.12 -3.92 -8.96
CA GLY A 155 6.04 -4.58 -10.27
C GLY A 155 4.76 -5.41 -10.49
N GLY A 156 3.93 -5.64 -9.46
CA GLY A 156 2.62 -6.26 -9.58
C GLY A 156 1.46 -5.26 -9.72
N MET A 157 0.37 -5.67 -10.37
CA MET A 157 -0.86 -4.86 -10.42
C MET A 157 -1.69 -4.98 -9.14
N GLY A 158 -1.81 -6.19 -8.57
CA GLY A 158 -2.56 -6.47 -7.35
C GLY A 158 -3.93 -5.78 -7.27
N VAL A 159 -4.13 -4.92 -6.27
CA VAL A 159 -5.36 -4.14 -6.06
C VAL A 159 -5.69 -3.13 -7.19
N PHE A 160 -4.81 -2.95 -8.18
CA PHE A 160 -5.02 -2.06 -9.34
C PHE A 160 -5.51 -2.77 -10.58
N VAL A 161 -5.83 -4.06 -10.51
CA VAL A 161 -6.44 -4.78 -11.65
C VAL A 161 -7.80 -4.16 -11.96
N SER A 162 -7.92 -3.56 -13.15
CA SER A 162 -9.17 -2.98 -13.64
C SER A 162 -9.22 -3.02 -15.17
N PRO A 163 -10.40 -3.19 -15.79
CA PRO A 163 -10.57 -2.95 -17.21
C PRO A 163 -10.53 -1.45 -17.56
N GLY A 164 -10.65 -0.56 -16.57
CA GLY A 164 -10.69 0.90 -16.66
C GLY A 164 -9.41 1.60 -16.17
N GLY A 165 -9.47 2.94 -16.15
CA GLY A 165 -8.42 3.77 -15.56
C GLY A 165 -7.05 3.71 -16.26
N LEU A 166 -6.08 4.37 -15.62
CA LEU A 166 -4.66 4.34 -15.96
C LEU A 166 -3.89 3.93 -14.70
N TRP A 167 -3.61 2.63 -14.62
CA TRP A 167 -2.92 2.02 -13.49
C TRP A 167 -1.52 1.62 -13.93
N LEU A 168 -0.50 2.08 -13.21
CA LEU A 168 0.89 1.89 -13.58
C LEU A 168 1.56 0.90 -12.64
N SER A 169 2.44 0.07 -13.20
CA SER A 169 3.29 -0.83 -12.43
C SER A 169 4.71 -0.74 -12.95
N MET A 170 5.67 -0.58 -12.03
CA MET A 170 7.09 -0.47 -12.34
C MET A 170 7.93 -0.82 -11.13
N ALA A 171 9.19 -1.17 -11.36
CA ALA A 171 10.13 -1.46 -10.27
C ALA A 171 10.98 -0.25 -9.87
N SER A 172 10.97 0.85 -10.66
CA SER A 172 11.83 2.02 -10.41
C SER A 172 11.37 3.30 -11.13
N ALA A 173 11.77 4.47 -10.61
CA ALA A 173 11.50 5.76 -11.27
C ALA A 173 12.17 5.89 -12.65
N GLN A 174 13.26 5.16 -12.89
CA GLN A 174 14.00 5.19 -14.15
C GLN A 174 13.21 4.52 -15.30
N GLU A 175 12.21 3.70 -15.01
CA GLU A 175 11.36 3.09 -16.03
C GLU A 175 10.46 4.13 -16.73
N PHE A 176 10.06 5.21 -16.04
CA PHE A 176 9.27 6.29 -16.64
C PHE A 176 9.97 6.96 -17.83
N SER A 177 11.28 7.19 -17.74
CA SER A 177 12.03 7.88 -18.80
C SER A 177 12.34 6.97 -20.00
N ARG A 178 12.45 5.66 -19.79
CA ARG A 178 12.67 4.68 -20.87
C ARG A 178 11.42 4.55 -21.73
N LEU A 179 10.26 4.40 -21.10
CA LEU A 179 8.99 4.16 -21.79
C LEU A 179 8.49 5.37 -22.57
N SER A 180 8.71 6.59 -22.07
CA SER A 180 8.28 7.82 -22.76
C SER A 180 9.02 8.12 -24.07
N SER A 181 10.10 7.39 -24.37
CA SER A 181 10.90 7.60 -25.60
C SER A 181 10.37 6.82 -26.80
N GLN A 182 9.41 5.90 -26.61
CA GLN A 182 8.79 5.15 -27.70
C GLN A 182 7.60 5.94 -28.24
N VAL A 183 7.71 6.45 -29.48
CA VAL A 183 6.62 7.16 -30.16
C VAL A 183 6.01 6.24 -31.21
N ILE A 184 4.80 5.72 -30.95
CA ILE A 184 3.97 5.16 -32.01
C ILE A 184 3.33 6.33 -32.77
N LYS A 185 3.51 6.37 -34.09
CA LYS A 185 2.82 7.35 -34.95
C LYS A 185 1.32 7.20 -34.76
N LYS A 186 0.62 8.32 -34.58
CA LYS A 186 -0.85 8.35 -34.50
C LYS A 186 -1.43 7.78 -35.81
N THR A 187 -1.87 6.53 -35.75
CA THR A 187 -2.54 5.82 -36.83
C THR A 187 -4.01 5.67 -36.46
N THR A 188 -4.90 5.79 -37.44
CA THR A 188 -6.32 5.44 -37.30
C THR A 188 -6.55 4.10 -37.95
N SER A 189 -7.38 3.25 -37.34
CA SER A 189 -7.79 1.96 -37.92
C SER A 189 -9.31 1.89 -38.01
N ASP A 190 -9.84 1.13 -38.96
CA ASP A 190 -11.27 0.79 -39.00
C ASP A 190 -11.63 -0.30 -37.96
N ASN A 191 -10.64 -0.92 -37.30
CA ASN A 191 -10.84 -1.94 -36.29
C ASN A 191 -11.03 -1.30 -34.90
N ALA A 192 -12.23 -1.47 -34.31
CA ALA A 192 -12.58 -0.91 -33.01
C ALA A 192 -11.67 -1.37 -31.86
N ALA A 193 -11.24 -2.64 -31.86
CA ALA A 193 -10.32 -3.14 -30.83
C ALA A 193 -8.92 -2.52 -30.96
N LEU A 194 -8.45 -2.31 -32.20
CA LEU A 194 -7.18 -1.62 -32.44
C LEU A 194 -7.27 -0.16 -32.03
N ASN A 195 -8.36 0.55 -32.33
CA ASN A 195 -8.55 1.94 -31.87
C ASN A 195 -8.54 2.03 -30.34
N MET A 196 -9.21 1.11 -29.64
CA MET A 196 -9.17 1.05 -28.18
C MET A 196 -7.74 0.86 -27.65
N LEU A 197 -6.93 -0.01 -28.27
CA LEU A 197 -5.52 -0.20 -27.91
C LEU A 197 -4.67 1.06 -28.17
N LEU A 198 -4.89 1.73 -29.30
CA LEU A 198 -4.20 2.95 -29.67
C LEU A 198 -4.54 4.10 -28.72
N ASP A 199 -5.81 4.24 -28.32
CA ASP A 199 -6.25 5.25 -27.35
C ASP A 199 -5.66 4.99 -25.95
N ARG A 200 -5.65 3.73 -25.52
CA ARG A 200 -4.97 3.31 -24.28
C ARG A 200 -3.48 3.62 -24.33
N TRP A 201 -2.83 3.31 -25.45
CA TRP A 201 -1.41 3.58 -25.64
C TRP A 201 -1.10 5.08 -25.62
N ASN A 202 -1.89 5.91 -26.30
CA ASN A 202 -1.75 7.37 -26.29
C ASN A 202 -1.94 7.95 -24.88
N THR A 203 -2.91 7.45 -24.14
CA THR A 203 -3.18 7.83 -22.75
C THR A 203 -2.00 7.48 -21.84
N LEU A 204 -1.46 6.28 -21.97
CA LEU A 204 -0.28 5.83 -21.24
C LEU A 204 0.94 6.69 -21.58
N ASN A 205 1.23 6.88 -22.87
CA ASN A 205 2.41 7.61 -23.33
C ASN A 205 2.39 9.08 -22.88
N SER A 206 1.26 9.76 -23.04
CA SER A 206 1.10 11.15 -22.57
C SER A 206 1.29 11.27 -21.06
N SER A 207 0.79 10.31 -20.29
CA SER A 207 0.96 10.26 -18.84
C SER A 207 2.42 9.97 -18.44
N MET A 208 3.10 9.06 -19.13
CA MET A 208 4.54 8.81 -18.90
C MET A 208 5.37 10.05 -19.18
N GLU A 209 5.08 10.78 -20.26
CA GLU A 209 5.76 12.04 -20.59
C GLU A 209 5.51 13.12 -19.54
N LYS A 210 4.27 13.26 -19.05
CA LYS A 210 3.94 14.18 -17.94
C LYS A 210 4.75 13.82 -16.68
N ILE A 211 4.74 12.56 -16.26
CA ILE A 211 5.46 12.09 -15.07
C ILE A 211 6.98 12.29 -15.24
N SER A 212 7.54 11.89 -16.38
CA SER A 212 8.97 12.03 -16.69
C SER A 212 9.42 13.49 -16.64
N ARG A 213 8.62 14.42 -17.18
CA ARG A 213 8.89 15.87 -17.08
C ARG A 213 8.80 16.41 -15.66
N LYS A 214 7.82 15.97 -14.86
CA LYS A 214 7.72 16.37 -13.44
C LYS A 214 8.92 15.86 -12.64
N LEU A 215 9.32 14.60 -12.86
CA LEU A 215 10.48 13.99 -12.21
C LEU A 215 11.81 14.63 -12.63
N SER A 216 11.99 15.00 -13.90
CA SER A 216 13.22 15.67 -14.35
C SER A 216 13.40 17.06 -13.74
N ARG A 217 12.29 17.76 -13.46
CA ARG A 217 12.30 19.07 -12.81
C ARG A 217 12.48 19.01 -11.29
N LYS A 218 11.88 18.02 -10.62
CA LYS A 218 11.75 18.03 -9.15
C LYS A 218 11.74 16.63 -8.51
N SER A 219 12.76 15.82 -8.78
CA SER A 219 12.90 14.47 -8.18
C SER A 219 13.81 14.41 -6.96
N GLN A 220 14.65 15.41 -6.71
CA GLN A 220 15.61 15.37 -5.62
C GLN A 220 14.93 15.61 -4.26
N ILE A 221 14.97 14.59 -3.41
CA ILE A 221 14.60 14.69 -2.00
C ILE A 221 15.86 14.82 -1.14
N ASN A 222 15.79 15.65 -0.09
CA ASN A 222 16.91 15.91 0.82
C ASN A 222 16.93 14.96 2.04
N PHE A 223 16.31 13.79 1.91
CA PHE A 223 16.31 12.74 2.92
C PHE A 223 16.42 11.37 2.25
N ARG A 224 16.72 10.36 3.06
CA ARG A 224 16.83 8.97 2.60
C ARG A 224 16.02 8.05 3.49
N VAL A 225 15.28 7.14 2.86
CA VAL A 225 14.69 5.98 3.55
C VAL A 225 15.74 4.87 3.60
N ARG A 226 16.14 4.44 4.81
CA ARG A 226 17.16 3.40 4.96
C ARG A 226 16.52 2.02 4.99
N GLY A 227 17.19 1.05 4.38
CA GLY A 227 16.74 -0.34 4.35
C GLY A 227 17.08 -1.02 3.04
N ARG A 228 16.25 -1.99 2.65
CA ARG A 228 16.43 -2.80 1.44
C ARG A 228 15.33 -2.47 0.43
N LYS A 229 14.58 -3.47 -0.01
CA LYS A 229 13.59 -3.35 -1.09
C LYS A 229 12.48 -2.37 -0.73
N LEU A 230 11.90 -2.47 0.47
CA LEU A 230 10.81 -1.58 0.88
C LEU A 230 11.30 -0.12 0.96
N ALA A 231 12.51 0.09 1.49
CA ALA A 231 13.09 1.42 1.59
C ALA A 231 13.31 2.07 0.22
N ALA A 232 13.75 1.30 -0.78
CA ALA A 232 13.91 1.79 -2.15
C ALA A 232 12.55 2.23 -2.73
N GLN A 233 11.52 1.39 -2.59
CA GLN A 233 10.16 1.71 -3.05
C GLN A 233 9.59 2.96 -2.35
N LEU A 234 9.75 3.08 -1.04
CA LEU A 234 9.33 4.26 -0.28
C LEU A 234 10.12 5.52 -0.66
N GLY A 235 11.41 5.38 -1.00
CA GLY A 235 12.20 6.46 -1.57
C GLY A 235 11.63 6.94 -2.90
N THR A 236 11.31 6.03 -3.81
CA THR A 236 10.64 6.35 -5.08
C THR A 236 9.26 6.97 -4.86
N ALA A 237 8.46 6.45 -3.93
CA ALA A 237 7.16 7.04 -3.56
C ALA A 237 7.33 8.50 -3.08
N ALA A 238 8.33 8.76 -2.23
CA ALA A 238 8.64 10.11 -1.78
C ALA A 238 9.06 11.05 -2.94
N GLN A 239 9.85 10.55 -3.89
CA GLN A 239 10.23 11.32 -5.09
C GLN A 239 9.02 11.66 -5.95
N LEU A 240 8.11 10.70 -6.18
CA LEU A 240 6.87 10.93 -6.94
C LEU A 240 5.99 11.98 -6.26
N ILE A 241 5.80 11.87 -4.94
CA ILE A 241 5.00 12.85 -4.18
C ILE A 241 5.67 14.22 -4.21
N HIS A 242 6.99 14.29 -4.00
CA HIS A 242 7.74 15.56 -4.01
C HIS A 242 7.72 16.25 -5.38
N ALA A 243 7.76 15.48 -6.47
CA ALA A 243 7.67 15.95 -7.84
C ALA A 243 6.27 16.45 -8.22
N GLY A 244 5.27 16.28 -7.34
CA GLY A 244 3.89 16.66 -7.60
C GLY A 244 3.21 15.73 -8.61
N ILE A 245 3.55 14.45 -8.61
CA ILE A 245 2.82 13.46 -9.40
C ILE A 245 1.40 13.32 -8.83
N ASP A 246 0.43 13.45 -9.72
CA ASP A 246 -0.99 13.39 -9.40
C ASP A 246 -1.48 11.95 -9.50
N ALA A 247 -1.17 11.17 -8.46
CA ALA A 247 -1.59 9.79 -8.29
C ALA A 247 -2.24 9.61 -6.90
N PRO A 248 -3.54 9.29 -6.81
CA PRO A 248 -4.25 9.12 -5.55
C PRO A 248 -3.73 7.97 -4.70
N VAL A 249 -3.26 6.89 -5.33
CA VAL A 249 -2.79 5.69 -4.64
C VAL A 249 -1.39 5.29 -5.12
N ILE A 250 -0.49 5.06 -4.17
CA ILE A 250 0.82 4.45 -4.43
C ILE A 250 0.88 3.14 -3.65
N LYS A 251 1.25 2.05 -4.32
CA LYS A 251 1.43 0.74 -3.70
C LYS A 251 2.92 0.40 -3.61
N VAL A 252 3.31 -0.12 -2.45
CA VAL A 252 4.63 -0.70 -2.19
C VAL A 252 4.46 -2.06 -1.50
N GLN A 253 5.47 -2.91 -1.58
CA GLN A 253 5.42 -4.25 -1.02
C GLN A 253 6.69 -4.57 -0.21
N LEU A 254 6.50 -5.25 0.92
CA LEU A 254 7.54 -5.99 1.62
C LEU A 254 7.23 -7.49 1.51
N ASP A 255 8.09 -8.21 0.80
CA ASP A 255 7.98 -9.65 0.56
C ASP A 255 8.67 -10.48 1.65
N GLY A 256 8.53 -11.81 1.55
CA GLY A 256 9.29 -12.77 2.36
C GLY A 256 8.62 -13.23 3.65
N PHE A 257 7.35 -12.86 3.90
CA PHE A 257 6.61 -13.35 5.06
C PHE A 257 6.23 -14.84 4.96
N ASP A 258 6.36 -15.44 3.78
CA ASP A 258 6.15 -16.88 3.59
C ASP A 258 7.38 -17.64 4.06
N THR A 259 7.50 -17.73 5.39
CA THR A 259 8.77 -18.11 6.00
C THR A 259 9.08 -19.60 5.86
N HIS A 260 8.06 -20.47 5.77
CA HIS A 260 8.07 -21.95 5.83
C HIS A 260 8.82 -22.57 7.04
N GLU A 261 9.98 -22.02 7.38
CA GLU A 261 10.91 -22.39 8.43
C GLU A 261 11.62 -21.14 9.00
N GLY A 262 12.15 -21.24 10.22
CA GLY A 262 12.93 -20.15 10.82
C GLY A 262 12.14 -18.84 11.00
N GLN A 263 10.81 -18.94 11.14
CA GLN A 263 9.89 -17.82 11.25
C GLN A 263 10.33 -16.77 12.26
N PRO A 264 10.74 -17.09 13.52
CA PRO A 264 11.12 -16.06 14.50
C PRO A 264 12.25 -15.14 14.00
N GLY A 265 13.25 -15.70 13.32
CA GLY A 265 14.37 -14.92 12.78
C GLY A 265 13.99 -14.14 11.52
N ARG A 266 13.28 -14.77 10.57
CA ARG A 266 12.86 -14.14 9.30
C ARG A 266 11.84 -13.02 9.57
N HIS A 267 10.79 -13.29 10.32
CA HIS A 267 9.72 -12.35 10.67
C HIS A 267 10.28 -11.11 11.40
N ARG A 268 11.12 -11.31 12.42
CA ARG A 268 11.79 -10.22 13.14
C ARG A 268 12.60 -9.30 12.22
N ARG A 269 13.30 -9.85 11.21
CA ARG A 269 14.06 -9.05 10.25
C ARG A 269 13.15 -8.21 9.35
N LEU A 270 12.04 -8.79 8.88
CA LEU A 270 11.05 -8.11 8.05
C LEU A 270 10.34 -7.00 8.82
N LEU A 271 9.87 -7.26 10.03
CA LEU A 271 9.24 -6.24 10.88
C LEU A 271 10.20 -5.09 11.23
N ARG A 272 11.50 -5.39 11.37
CA ARG A 272 12.51 -4.36 11.57
C ARG A 272 12.73 -3.50 10.33
N GLU A 273 12.70 -4.10 9.14
CA GLU A 273 12.73 -3.33 7.88
C GLU A 273 11.46 -2.46 7.77
N LEU A 274 10.28 -3.06 7.94
CA LEU A 274 9.00 -2.36 7.93
C LEU A 274 9.01 -1.13 8.86
N GLY A 275 9.31 -1.34 10.14
CA GLY A 275 9.29 -0.27 11.13
C GLY A 275 10.29 0.84 10.81
N ARG A 276 11.52 0.50 10.39
CA ARG A 276 12.56 1.50 10.12
C ARG A 276 12.23 2.30 8.86
N SER A 277 11.82 1.61 7.79
CA SER A 277 11.55 2.27 6.52
C SER A 277 10.31 3.17 6.60
N LEU A 278 9.26 2.76 7.32
CA LEU A 278 8.10 3.62 7.58
C LEU A 278 8.44 4.83 8.47
N GLY A 279 9.25 4.63 9.51
CA GLY A 279 9.71 5.73 10.37
C GLY A 279 10.55 6.76 9.62
N ASP A 280 11.52 6.30 8.82
CA ASP A 280 12.33 7.19 7.98
C ASP A 280 11.48 7.90 6.90
N PHE A 281 10.54 7.18 6.26
CA PHE A 281 9.62 7.75 5.29
C PHE A 281 8.77 8.86 5.92
N ARG A 282 8.09 8.58 7.04
CA ARG A 282 7.32 9.58 7.79
C ARG A 282 8.13 10.83 8.08
N ASN A 283 9.31 10.67 8.67
CA ASN A 283 10.15 11.80 9.05
C ASN A 283 10.58 12.62 7.83
N GLY A 284 10.89 11.95 6.72
CA GLY A 284 11.17 12.59 5.43
C GLY A 284 9.99 13.37 4.88
N MET A 285 8.80 12.77 4.85
CA MET A 285 7.57 13.40 4.36
C MET A 285 7.20 14.64 5.21
N LYS A 286 7.38 14.58 6.54
CA LYS A 286 7.22 15.75 7.41
C LYS A 286 8.18 16.88 7.04
N ARG A 287 9.46 16.58 6.76
CA ARG A 287 10.47 17.59 6.39
C ARG A 287 10.15 18.32 5.09
N ILE A 288 9.50 17.65 4.14
CA ILE A 288 9.11 18.26 2.85
C ILE A 288 7.67 18.77 2.84
N GLY A 289 6.96 18.75 3.99
CA GLY A 289 5.59 19.24 4.12
C GLY A 289 4.53 18.39 3.39
N GLN A 290 4.73 17.08 3.33
CA GLN A 290 3.88 16.14 2.57
C GLN A 290 3.38 14.95 3.43
N TRP A 291 3.36 15.08 4.76
CA TRP A 291 2.79 14.10 5.70
C TRP A 291 1.39 14.55 6.15
#